data_AF-A0A0F3QJG1-F1
#
_entry.id   AF-A0A0F3QJG1-F1
#
_cell.length_a   1.000
_cell.length_b   1.000
_cell.length_c   1.000
_cell.angle_alpha   90.00
_cell.angle_beta   90.00
_cell.angle_gamma   90.00
#
_symmetry.space_group_name_H-M   'P 1'
#
loop_
_entity.id
_entity.type
_entity.pdbx_description
1 polymer ?
#
loop_
_entity_poly.entity_id
_entity_poly.type
_entity_poly.pdbx_seq_one_letter_code
_entity_poly.pdbx_strand_id
1 'polypeptide(L)'
;MKETKSFFTKNNRLNKGYAKNFHSNEIDKNFYRKKFEHILPPIDTVTEYENIYPGTLEKLVNMAQKEQAHKHEIELQNLKIKEKVAKLTRICLTIFGIVAVLVFGICLIISFPFF
;
A
#
# COMPACT_ATOMS: atom_id res chain seq x y z
N MET A 1 50.96 35.34 24.90
CA MET A 1 49.58 34.83 24.76
C MET A 1 49.62 33.68 23.77
N LYS A 2 49.40 32.43 24.21
CA LYS A 2 49.40 31.24 23.34
C LYS A 2 47.96 30.86 23.06
N GLU A 3 47.55 30.85 21.80
CA GLU A 3 46.19 30.48 21.44
C GLU A 3 46.02 28.96 21.45
N THR A 4 45.18 28.47 22.35
CA THR A 4 44.82 27.05 22.46
C THR A 4 43.83 26.70 21.36
N LYS A 5 44.31 26.17 20.23
CA LYS A 5 43.43 25.65 19.18
C LYS A 5 42.77 24.36 19.67
N SER A 6 41.50 24.46 20.04
CA SER A 6 40.67 23.31 20.43
C SER A 6 40.05 22.67 19.20
N PHE A 7 40.66 21.57 18.74
CA PHE A 7 40.22 20.83 17.54
C PHE A 7 39.05 19.87 17.79
N PHE A 8 38.53 19.76 19.02
CA PHE A 8 37.55 18.72 19.39
C PHE A 8 36.32 19.22 20.15
N THR A 9 35.92 20.49 19.97
CA THR A 9 34.70 20.99 20.62
C THR A 9 33.51 20.92 19.69
N LYS A 10 32.80 19.77 19.72
CA LYS A 10 31.32 19.63 19.71
C LYS A 10 30.80 18.33 19.08
N ASN A 11 31.60 17.50 18.41
CA ASN A 11 31.10 16.25 17.80
C ASN A 11 32.15 15.13 17.76
N ASN A 12 32.75 14.78 18.89
CA ASN A 12 33.62 13.62 18.95
C ASN A 12 32.78 12.32 18.99
N ARG A 13 32.52 11.74 17.81
CA ARG A 13 31.75 10.50 17.63
C ARG A 13 32.58 9.23 17.86
N LEU A 14 33.85 9.34 18.25
CA LEU A 14 34.78 8.21 18.38
C LEU A 14 34.72 7.49 19.74
N ASN A 15 33.98 8.02 20.72
CA ASN A 15 33.68 7.29 21.95
C ASN A 15 32.17 7.14 22.13
N LYS A 16 31.56 6.27 21.31
CA LYS A 16 30.28 5.66 21.65
C LYS A 16 30.55 4.53 22.64
N GLY A 17 30.87 4.89 23.87
CA GLY A 17 30.73 3.97 25.00
C GLY A 17 29.32 3.40 24.97
N TYR A 18 29.20 2.09 25.19
CA TYR A 18 27.96 1.32 25.21
C TYR A 18 26.87 2.03 26.05
N ALA A 19 26.05 2.85 25.39
CA ALA A 19 24.76 3.24 25.93
C ALA A 19 23.88 2.00 25.81
N LYS A 20 23.85 1.20 26.89
CA LYS A 20 22.90 0.10 27.04
C LYS A 20 21.52 0.71 27.20
N ASN A 21 20.93 1.11 26.07
CA ASN A 21 19.51 1.40 25.99
C ASN A 21 18.83 0.08 26.29
N PHE A 22 18.30 -0.07 27.51
CA PHE A 22 17.31 -1.11 27.78
C PHE A 22 16.08 -0.73 26.96
N HIS A 23 16.05 -1.19 25.72
CA HIS A 23 14.84 -1.28 24.94
C HIS A 23 13.99 -2.30 25.71
N SER A 24 13.00 -1.82 26.47
CA SER A 24 11.88 -2.66 26.81
C SER A 24 11.39 -3.24 25.49
N ASN A 25 11.46 -4.56 25.32
CA ASN A 25 10.85 -5.27 24.21
C ASN A 25 9.34 -5.03 24.31
N GLU A 26 8.89 -3.87 23.86
CA GLU A 26 7.50 -3.63 23.55
C GLU A 26 7.23 -4.59 22.40
N ILE A 27 6.55 -5.71 22.71
CA ILE A 27 6.18 -6.70 21.72
C ILE A 27 5.34 -5.95 20.69
N ASP A 28 5.97 -5.67 19.55
CA ASP A 28 5.38 -4.88 18.49
C ASP A 28 4.05 -5.53 18.12
N LYS A 29 2.93 -4.89 18.49
CA LYS A 29 1.59 -5.44 18.26
C LYS A 29 1.33 -5.68 16.76
N ASN A 30 2.13 -5.04 15.90
CA ASN A 30 2.13 -5.29 14.46
C ASN A 30 2.71 -6.65 14.06
N PHE A 31 3.50 -7.31 14.92
CA PHE A 31 4.08 -8.61 14.65
C PHE A 31 3.00 -9.67 14.43
N TYR A 32 2.01 -9.74 15.32
CA TYR A 32 0.89 -10.67 15.17
C TYR A 32 0.01 -10.31 13.98
N ARG A 33 -0.29 -9.03 13.76
CA ARG A 33 -1.07 -8.57 12.60
C ARG A 33 -0.42 -8.97 11.28
N LYS A 34 0.89 -8.79 11.15
CA LYS A 34 1.66 -9.14 9.95
C LYS A 34 1.82 -10.65 9.79
N LYS A 35 1.95 -11.39 10.90
CA LYS A 35 2.07 -12.85 10.91
C LYS A 35 0.78 -13.57 10.50
N PHE A 36 -0.38 -13.00 10.84
CA PHE A 36 -1.70 -13.54 10.49
C PHE A 36 -2.36 -12.83 9.30
N GLU A 37 -1.62 -11.98 8.59
CA GLU A 37 -2.08 -11.39 7.32
C GLU A 37 -2.18 -12.47 6.22
N HIS A 38 -1.49 -13.59 6.42
CA HIS A 38 -1.52 -14.75 5.55
C HIS A 38 -2.70 -15.66 5.89
N ILE A 39 -3.33 -16.18 4.83
CA ILE A 39 -4.60 -16.92 4.88
C ILE A 39 -4.45 -18.28 5.60
N LEU A 40 -3.21 -18.75 5.78
CA LEU A 40 -2.90 -19.97 6.51
C LEU A 40 -1.99 -19.67 7.71
N PRO A 41 -2.23 -20.32 8.86
CA PRO A 41 -1.31 -20.26 9.98
C PRO A 41 0.06 -20.87 9.60
N PRO A 42 1.15 -20.48 10.28
CA PRO A 42 2.47 -21.09 10.07
C PRO A 42 2.41 -22.60 10.21
N ILE A 43 3.07 -23.33 9.30
CA ILE A 43 3.03 -24.81 9.20
C ILE A 43 3.31 -25.48 10.55
N ASP A 44 4.26 -24.95 11.32
CA ASP A 44 4.61 -25.45 12.66
C ASP A 44 3.40 -25.51 13.62
N THR A 45 2.49 -24.54 13.54
CA THR A 45 1.28 -24.52 14.36
C THR A 45 0.20 -25.45 13.83
N VAL A 46 0.13 -25.66 12.51
CA VAL A 46 -0.88 -26.51 11.89
C VAL A 46 -0.67 -27.98 12.25
N THR A 47 0.59 -28.42 12.37
CA THR A 47 0.92 -29.79 12.83
C THR A 47 0.48 -30.05 14.27
N GLU A 48 0.62 -29.07 15.16
CA GLU A 48 0.11 -29.18 16.54
C GLU A 48 -1.42 -29.26 16.57
N TYR A 49 -2.13 -28.49 15.74
CA TYR A 49 -3.58 -28.54 15.65
C TYR A 49 -4.10 -29.88 15.09
N GLU A 50 -3.41 -30.47 14.12
CA GLU A 50 -3.78 -31.77 13.55
C GLU A 50 -3.61 -32.91 14.56
N ASN A 51 -2.59 -32.83 15.42
CA ASN A 51 -2.39 -33.80 16.51
C ASN A 51 -3.49 -33.72 17.59
N ILE A 52 -4.11 -32.55 17.78
CA ILE A 52 -5.18 -32.35 18.77
C ILE A 52 -6.56 -32.72 18.20
N TYR A 53 -6.80 -32.39 16.93
CA TYR A 53 -8.05 -32.74 16.23
C TYR A 53 -7.75 -33.09 14.77
N PRO A 54 -7.74 -34.39 14.41
CA PRO A 54 -7.46 -34.82 13.05
C PRO A 54 -8.56 -34.35 12.10
N GLY A 55 -8.17 -33.85 10.93
CA GLY A 55 -9.07 -33.24 9.94
C GLY A 55 -9.24 -31.72 10.07
N THR A 56 -8.58 -31.08 11.05
CA THR A 56 -8.58 -29.61 11.17
C THR A 56 -7.87 -28.96 9.99
N LEU A 57 -6.76 -29.54 9.53
CA LEU A 57 -5.97 -29.02 8.43
C LEU A 57 -6.78 -29.01 7.13
N GLU A 58 -7.46 -30.11 6.81
CA GLU A 58 -8.31 -30.20 5.62
C GLU A 58 -9.43 -29.15 5.64
N LYS A 59 -10.06 -28.96 6.80
CA LYS A 59 -11.11 -27.95 6.98
C LYS A 59 -10.55 -26.52 6.85
N LEU A 60 -9.37 -26.24 7.41
CA LEU A 60 -8.68 -24.96 7.28
C LEU A 60 -8.32 -24.66 5.82
N VAL A 61 -7.77 -25.63 5.11
CA VAL A 61 -7.44 -25.49 3.68
C VAL A 61 -8.69 -25.24 2.84
N ASN A 62 -9.78 -25.96 3.10
CA ASN A 62 -11.05 -25.76 2.40
C ASN A 62 -11.64 -24.36 2.67
N MET A 63 -11.57 -23.87 3.91
CA MET A 63 -11.98 -22.50 4.25
C MET A 63 -11.09 -21.45 3.57
N ALA A 64 -9.77 -21.63 3.61
CA ALA A 64 -8.80 -20.76 2.94
C ALA A 64 -9.05 -20.69 1.43
N GLN A 65 -9.30 -21.83 0.77
CA GLN A 65 -9.61 -21.89 -0.65
C GLN A 65 -10.91 -21.14 -0.98
N LYS A 66 -11.96 -21.31 -0.17
CA LYS A 66 -13.22 -20.57 -0.35
C LYS A 66 -13.03 -19.07 -0.19
N GLU A 67 -12.26 -18.64 0.82
CA GLU A 67 -11.98 -17.23 1.05
C GLU A 67 -11.15 -16.62 -0.10
N GLN A 68 -10.15 -17.34 -0.59
CA GLN A 68 -9.35 -16.92 -1.76
C GLN A 68 -10.20 -16.81 -3.02
N ALA A 69 -11.03 -17.82 -3.30
CA ALA A 69 -11.92 -17.80 -4.45
C ALA A 69 -12.89 -16.60 -4.39
N HIS A 70 -13.47 -16.33 -3.23
CA HIS A 70 -14.36 -15.21 -3.04
C HIS A 70 -13.66 -13.85 -3.20
N LYS A 71 -12.48 -13.67 -2.60
CA LYS A 71 -11.66 -12.46 -2.77
C LYS A 71 -11.30 -12.25 -4.24
N HIS A 72 -10.93 -13.31 -4.93
CA HIS A 72 -10.58 -13.24 -6.35
C HIS A 72 -11.79 -12.86 -7.22
N GLU A 73 -12.98 -13.41 -6.94
CA GLU A 73 -14.19 -13.03 -7.65
C GLU A 73 -14.52 -11.54 -7.49
N ILE A 74 -14.43 -11.02 -6.26
CA ILE A 74 -14.63 -9.59 -5.98
C ILE A 74 -13.59 -8.75 -6.72
N GLU A 75 -12.33 -9.18 -6.74
CA GLU A 75 -11.27 -8.47 -7.47
C GLU A 75 -11.57 -8.40 -8.97
N LEU A 76 -12.00 -9.52 -9.57
CA LEU A 76 -12.40 -9.57 -10.97
C LEU A 76 -13.59 -8.65 -11.26
N GLN A 77 -14.59 -8.60 -10.38
CA GLN A 77 -15.73 -7.67 -10.54
C GLN A 77 -15.26 -6.21 -10.46
N ASN A 78 -14.38 -5.88 -9.52
CA ASN A 78 -13.80 -4.56 -9.38
C ASN A 78 -12.97 -4.15 -10.61
N LEU A 79 -12.19 -5.07 -11.18
CA LEU A 79 -11.45 -4.82 -12.43
C LEU A 79 -12.41 -4.52 -13.59
N LYS A 80 -13.49 -5.29 -13.74
CA LYS A 80 -14.52 -5.04 -14.77
C LYS A 80 -15.19 -3.67 -14.59
N ILE A 81 -15.47 -3.27 -13.36
CA ILE A 81 -16.04 -1.93 -13.07
C ILE A 81 -15.03 -0.85 -13.44
N LYS A 82 -13.77 -0.98 -13.04
CA LYS A 82 -12.70 -0.02 -13.35
C LYS A 82 -12.52 0.16 -14.86
N GLU A 83 -12.55 -0.91 -15.63
CA GLU A 83 -12.47 -0.83 -17.09
C GLU A 83 -13.65 -0.07 -17.71
N LYS A 84 -14.88 -0.35 -17.26
CA LYS A 84 -16.07 0.35 -17.74
C LYS A 84 -16.02 1.84 -17.40
N VAL A 85 -15.65 2.18 -16.16
CA VAL A 85 -15.49 3.57 -15.72
C VAL A 85 -14.40 4.27 -16.52
N ALA A 86 -13.24 3.64 -16.72
CA ALA A 86 -12.14 4.22 -17.50
C ALA A 86 -12.51 4.49 -18.97
N LYS A 87 -13.30 3.62 -19.59
CA LYS A 87 -13.80 3.84 -20.96
C LYS A 87 -14.76 5.03 -20.99
N LEU A 88 -15.70 5.10 -20.04
CA LEU A 88 -16.67 6.20 -19.95
C LEU A 88 -16.02 7.55 -19.67
N THR A 89 -15.03 7.60 -18.77
CA THR A 89 -14.31 8.85 -18.48
C THR A 89 -13.51 9.34 -19.68
N ARG A 90 -12.86 8.44 -20.42
CA ARG A 90 -12.17 8.79 -21.68
C ARG A 90 -13.14 9.38 -22.70
N ILE A 91 -14.27 8.73 -22.93
CA ILE A 91 -15.28 9.22 -23.90
C ILE A 91 -15.82 10.59 -23.45
N CYS A 92 -16.23 10.72 -22.19
CA CYS A 92 -16.75 11.98 -21.65
C CYS A 92 -15.73 13.13 -21.78
N LEU A 93 -14.46 12.87 -21.44
CA LEU A 93 -13.40 13.86 -21.51
C LEU A 93 -13.07 14.28 -22.96
N THR A 94 -13.11 13.34 -23.91
CA THR A 94 -12.93 13.67 -25.33
C THR A 94 -14.05 14.55 -25.87
N ILE A 95 -15.32 14.24 -25.54
CA ILE A 95 -16.47 15.03 -25.97
C ILE A 95 -16.40 16.44 -25.37
N PHE A 96 -16.16 16.53 -24.07
CA PHE A 96 -16.03 17.83 -23.39
C PHE A 96 -14.88 18.67 -23.96
N GLY A 97 -13.73 18.04 -24.25
CA GLY A 97 -12.59 18.71 -24.88
C GLY A 97 -12.93 19.28 -26.26
N ILE A 98 -13.61 18.50 -27.12
CA ILE A 98 -14.02 18.95 -28.45
C ILE A 98 -14.99 20.13 -28.34
N VAL A 99 -16.00 20.05 -27.47
CA VAL A 99 -16.97 21.14 -27.26
C VAL A 99 -16.28 22.40 -26.77
N ALA A 100 -15.35 22.29 -25.81
CA ALA A 100 -14.60 23.44 -25.30
C ALA A 100 -13.78 24.13 -26.40
N VAL A 101 -13.10 23.36 -27.26
CA VAL A 101 -12.34 23.91 -28.40
C VAL A 101 -13.25 24.60 -29.41
N LEU A 102 -14.41 24.00 -29.73
CA LEU A 102 -15.38 24.61 -30.65
C LEU A 102 -15.95 25.91 -30.11
N VAL A 103 -16.37 25.94 -28.84
CA VAL A 103 -16.90 27.15 -28.20
C VAL A 103 -15.84 28.24 -28.13
N PHE A 104 -14.61 27.90 -27.76
CA PHE A 104 -13.52 28.86 -27.70
C PHE A 104 -13.15 29.40 -29.09
N GLY A 105 -13.09 28.53 -30.10
CA GLY A 105 -12.84 28.91 -31.48
C GLY A 105 -13.92 29.85 -32.03
N ILE A 106 -15.20 29.53 -31.82
CA ILE A 106 -16.32 30.40 -32.22
C ILE A 106 -16.26 31.74 -31.48
N CYS A 107 -15.96 31.74 -30.18
CA CYS A 107 -15.85 32.96 -29.38
C CYS A 107 -14.71 33.87 -29.89
N LEU A 108 -13.56 33.30 -30.27
CA LEU A 108 -12.46 34.05 -30.88
C LEU A 108 -12.84 34.65 -32.24
N ILE A 109 -13.55 33.90 -33.10
CA ILE A 109 -14.02 34.39 -34.40
C ILE A 109 -15.00 35.55 -34.24
N ILE A 110 -15.94 35.47 -33.28
CA ILE A 110 -16.89 36.55 -33.00
C ILE A 110 -16.19 37.78 -32.39
N SER A 111 -15.13 37.56 -31.60
CA SER A 111 -14.39 38.65 -30.94
C SER A 111 -13.40 39.37 -31.87
N PHE A 112 -12.96 38.73 -32.95
CA PHE A 112 -12.11 39.34 -33.99
C PHE A 112 -12.78 39.29 -35.37
N PRO A 113 -13.89 40.02 -35.59
CA PRO A 113 -14.58 40.03 -36.88
C PRO A 113 -13.89 40.93 -37.92
N PHE A 114 -12.85 41.68 -37.54
CA PHE A 114 -12.26 42.76 -38.34
C PHE A 114 -10.72 42.82 -38.17
N PHE A 115 -10.02 41.88 -38.79
CA PHE A 115 -8.78 42.14 -39.54
C PHE A 115 -8.99 41.52 -40.92
#